data_AF-A0A951ZJS8-F1
#
_entry.id   AF-A0A951ZJS8-F1
#
_cell.length_a   1.000
_cell.length_b   1.000
_cell.length_c   1.000
_cell.angle_alpha   90.00
_cell.angle_beta   90.00
_cell.angle_gamma   90.00
#
_symmetry.space_group_name_H-M   'P 1'
#
loop_
_entity.id
_entity.type
_entity.pdbx_description
1 polymer ?
#
loop_
_entity_poly.entity_id
_entity_poly.type
_entity_poly.pdbx_seq_one_letter_code
_entity_poly.pdbx_strand_id
1 'polypeptide(L)' 'PTDHSVRTAEVFFFIRRDGSMAGFRFLQKSGSYSFDLECQGAVEAAAASKAWGPLPAQFMDDVLPVIFRFDPKTLR' A
#
# COMPACT_ATOMS: atom_id res chain seq x y z
N PRO A 1 26.18 -8.14 -10.90
CA PRO A 1 25.78 -6.72 -10.78
C PRO A 1 24.29 -6.62 -10.43
N THR A 2 23.97 -6.56 -9.14
CA THR A 2 22.61 -6.30 -8.67
C THR A 2 22.32 -4.83 -8.89
N ASP A 3 21.42 -4.53 -9.82
CA ASP A 3 21.03 -3.16 -10.12
C ASP A 3 20.31 -2.54 -8.91
N HIS A 4 21.04 -1.67 -8.19
CA HIS A 4 20.56 -0.81 -7.11
C HIS A 4 19.84 0.44 -7.63
N SER A 5 19.27 0.38 -8.84
CA SER A 5 18.34 1.41 -9.30
C SER A 5 17.25 1.61 -8.26
N VAL A 6 16.96 2.89 -8.06
CA VAL A 6 16.06 3.35 -7.01
C VAL A 6 14.67 3.10 -7.54
N ARG A 7 14.04 2.08 -7.00
CA ARG A 7 12.72 1.63 -7.44
C ARG A 7 11.69 2.24 -6.53
N THR A 8 10.76 2.97 -7.13
CA THR A 8 9.60 3.53 -6.45
C THR A 8 8.35 2.92 -7.07
N ALA A 9 7.38 2.58 -6.24
CA ALA A 9 6.07 2.13 -6.68
C ALA A 9 5.00 2.92 -5.92
N GLU A 10 3.93 3.29 -6.61
CA GLU A 10 2.79 3.96 -6.00
C GLU A 10 1.55 3.10 -6.19
N VAL A 11 0.85 2.86 -5.09
CA VAL A 11 -0.32 1.99 -5.02
C VAL A 11 -1.50 2.77 -4.50
N PHE A 12 -2.68 2.32 -4.94
CA PHE A 12 -3.96 2.84 -4.49
C PHE A 12 -4.85 1.69 -4.02
N PHE A 13 -5.45 1.88 -2.85
CA PHE A 13 -6.41 0.94 -2.26
C PHE A 13 -7.36 1.69 -1.34
N PHE A 14 -8.39 1.00 -0.88
CA PHE A 14 -9.34 1.54 0.08
C PHE A 14 -9.25 0.79 1.41
N ILE A 15 -9.33 1.53 2.51
CA ILE A 15 -9.56 0.99 3.85
C ILE A 15 -11.03 1.21 4.20
N ARG A 16 -11.74 0.14 4.55
CA ARG A 16 -13.12 0.21 5.01
C ARG A 16 -13.20 0.56 6.50
N ARG A 17 -14.37 0.96 6.97
CA ARG A 17 -14.61 1.31 8.38
C ARG A 17 -14.16 0.25 9.38
N ASP A 18 -14.25 -1.03 9.03
CA ASP A 18 -13.84 -2.15 9.88
C ASP A 18 -12.33 -2.46 9.84
N GLY A 19 -11.57 -1.68 9.07
CA GLY A 19 -10.13 -1.86 8.86
C GLY A 19 -9.78 -2.90 7.81
N SER A 20 -10.75 -3.45 7.08
CA SER A 20 -10.49 -4.32 5.94
C SER A 20 -10.08 -3.54 4.70
N MET A 21 -9.33 -4.17 3.80
CA MET A 21 -8.98 -3.60 2.50
C MET A 21 -10.06 -3.90 1.47
N ALA A 22 -10.29 -2.96 0.55
CA ALA A 22 -10.93 -3.26 -0.71
C ALA A 22 -10.21 -2.58 -1.88
N GLY A 23 -10.15 -3.28 -3.00
CA GLY A 23 -9.47 -2.80 -4.20
C GLY A 23 -7.96 -2.71 -4.01
N PHE A 24 -7.24 -2.87 -5.12
CA PHE A 24 -5.82 -2.62 -5.19
C PHE A 24 -5.46 -2.31 -6.64
N ARG A 25 -4.66 -1.28 -6.86
CA ARG A 25 -4.07 -1.01 -8.17
C ARG A 25 -2.74 -0.28 -8.02
N PHE A 26 -1.86 -0.49 -8.98
CA PHE A 26 -0.71 0.39 -9.17
C PHE A 26 -1.16 1.69 -9.85
N LEU A 27 -0.79 2.82 -9.25
CA LEU A 27 -0.78 4.11 -9.93
C LEU A 27 0.50 4.28 -10.74
N GLN A 28 1.62 3.81 -10.17
CA GLN A 28 2.92 3.76 -10.83
C GLN A 28 3.63 2.46 -10.45
N LYS A 29 4.02 1.67 -11.46
CA LYS A 29 4.87 0.50 -11.29
C LYS A 29 6.34 0.90 -11.24
N SER A 30 7.15 0.12 -10.52
CA SER A 30 8.59 0.38 -10.39
C SER A 30 9.42 0.00 -11.63
N GLY A 31 8.83 -0.77 -12.54
CA GLY A 31 9.54 -1.39 -13.66
C GLY A 31 10.24 -2.71 -13.29
N SER A 32 10.16 -3.15 -12.03
CA SER A 32 10.59 -4.47 -11.59
C SER A 32 9.41 -5.28 -11.06
N TYR A 33 9.11 -6.39 -11.73
CA TYR A 33 8.00 -7.26 -11.36
C TYR A 33 8.13 -7.80 -9.93
N SER A 34 9.33 -8.21 -9.51
CA SER A 34 9.53 -8.73 -8.16
C SER A 34 9.29 -7.67 -7.08
N PHE A 35 9.75 -6.44 -7.31
CA PHE A 35 9.55 -5.33 -6.40
C PHE A 35 8.06 -4.93 -6.31
N ASP A 36 7.38 -4.88 -7.46
CA ASP A 36 5.95 -4.60 -7.49
C ASP A 36 5.17 -5.69 -6.72
N LEU A 37 5.53 -6.96 -6.90
CA LEU A 37 4.89 -8.07 -6.17
C LEU A 37 5.10 -7.96 -4.64
N GLU A 38 6.31 -7.59 -4.20
CA GLU A 38 6.60 -7.34 -2.79
C GLU A 38 5.78 -6.17 -2.23
N CYS A 39 5.63 -5.08 -2.99
CA CYS A 39 4.81 -3.94 -2.60
C CYS A 39 3.34 -4.32 -2.41
N GLN A 40 2.79 -5.08 -3.35
CA GLN A 40 1.41 -5.58 -3.23
C GLN A 40 1.26 -6.51 -2.02
N GLY A 41 2.17 -7.48 -1.85
CA GLY A 41 2.15 -8.41 -0.74
C GLY A 41 2.25 -7.71 0.62
N ALA A 42 3.02 -6.62 0.73
CA ALA A 42 3.11 -5.83 1.95
C ALA A 42 1.77 -5.18 2.34
N VAL A 43 1.04 -4.62 1.37
CA VAL A 43 -0.29 -4.03 1.61
C VAL A 43 -1.29 -5.11 2.01
N GLU A 44 -1.31 -6.24 1.29
CA GLU A 44 -2.19 -7.37 1.59
C GLU A 44 -1.92 -7.98 2.97
N ALA A 45 -0.65 -8.12 3.36
CA ALA A 45 -0.26 -8.63 4.68
C ALA A 45 -0.70 -7.69 5.82
N ALA A 46 -0.60 -6.36 5.62
CA ALA A 46 -1.11 -5.38 6.57
C ALA A 46 -2.63 -5.48 6.74
N ALA A 47 -3.36 -5.69 5.64
CA ALA A 47 -4.79 -5.94 5.67
C ALA A 47 -5.15 -7.23 6.40
N ALA A 48 -4.49 -8.34 6.05
CA ALA A 48 -4.74 -9.67 6.61
C ALA A 48 -4.47 -9.73 8.12
N SER A 49 -3.45 -9.00 8.58
CA SER A 49 -3.13 -8.84 10.01
C SER A 49 -3.99 -7.81 10.74
N LYS A 50 -4.94 -7.14 10.05
CA LYS A 50 -5.77 -6.04 10.58
C LYS A 50 -4.95 -4.90 11.18
N ALA A 51 -3.76 -4.65 10.65
CA ALA A 51 -2.81 -3.68 11.21
C ALA A 51 -3.30 -2.22 11.14
N TRP A 52 -4.22 -1.91 10.23
CA TRP A 52 -4.78 -0.55 10.10
C TRP A 52 -5.81 -0.22 11.18
N GLY A 53 -6.49 -1.24 11.73
CA GLY A 53 -7.62 -1.05 12.64
C GLY A 53 -8.83 -0.38 11.99
N PRO A 54 -9.95 -0.24 12.74
CA PRO A 54 -11.14 0.45 12.25
C PRO A 54 -10.89 1.94 12.05
N LEU A 55 -11.63 2.55 11.11
CA LEU A 55 -11.60 4.00 10.93
C LEU A 55 -12.13 4.70 12.21
N PRO A 56 -11.59 5.89 12.56
CA PRO A 56 -12.06 6.65 13.71
C PRO A 56 -13.57 6.87 13.67
N ALA A 57 -14.23 6.85 14.83
CA ALA A 57 -15.68 7.01 14.92
C ALA A 57 -16.18 8.34 14.31
N GLN A 58 -15.33 9.38 14.34
CA GLN A 58 -15.64 10.72 13.79
C GLN A 58 -15.38 10.82 12.28
N PHE A 59 -14.81 9.78 11.66
CA PHE A 59 -14.59 9.75 10.22
C PHE A 59 -15.92 9.46 9.52
N MET A 60 -16.40 10.41 8.71
CA MET A 60 -17.78 10.42 8.21
C MET A 60 -18.04 9.33 7.16
N ASP A 61 -17.05 9.05 6.30
CA ASP A 61 -17.19 8.09 5.20
C ASP A 61 -16.84 6.67 5.64
N ASP A 62 -17.49 5.66 5.04
CA ASP A 62 -17.19 4.25 5.36
C ASP A 62 -15.92 3.72 4.71
N VAL A 63 -15.26 4.56 3.91
CA VAL A 63 -14.12 4.19 3.08
C VAL A 63 -13.11 5.32 3.06
N LEU A 64 -11.86 5.00 3.41
CA LEU A 64 -10.71 5.88 3.26
C LEU A 64 -9.91 5.48 2.01
N PRO A 65 -9.88 6.29 0.94
CA PRO A 65 -8.95 6.09 -0.17
C PRO A 65 -7.51 6.38 0.28
N VAL A 66 -6.60 5.46 -0.02
CA VAL A 66 -5.18 5.57 0.33
C VAL A 66 -4.34 5.54 -0.94
N ILE A 67 -3.47 6.53 -1.06
CA ILE A 67 -2.33 6.49 -1.98
C ILE A 67 -1.09 6.30 -1.11
N PHE A 68 -0.32 5.26 -1.41
CA PHE A 68 0.91 4.96 -0.69
C PHE A 68 2.07 4.77 -1.66
N ARG A 69 3.20 5.39 -1.34
CA ARG A 69 4.42 5.32 -2.15
C ARG A 69 5.49 4.54 -1.40
N PHE A 70 5.96 3.46 -2.03
CA PHE A 70 7.16 2.75 -1.61
C PHE A 70 8.38 3.49 -2.16
N ASP A 71 9.23 4.02 -1.26
CA ASP A 71 10.49 4.66 -1.60
C ASP A 71 11.59 4.22 -0.61
N PRO A 72 12.48 3.29 -1.00
CA PRO A 72 13.55 2.81 -0.11
C PRO A 72 14.50 3.90 0.37
N LYS A 73 14.57 5.06 -0.31
CA LYS A 73 15.46 6.15 0.10
C LYS A 73 14.95 6.95 1.30
N THR A 74 13.66 6.88 1.60
CA THR A 74 13.06 7.68 2.68
C THR A 74 13.20 7.04 4.06
N LEU A 75 13.70 5.79 4.14
CA LEU A 75 13.92 5.03 5.39
C LEU A 75 15.31 5.30 6.04
N ARG A 76 15.85 6.51 5.92
CA ARG A 76 17.13 6.88 6.54
C ARG A 76 16.98 7.24 8.01
#